data_AF-A0A5C9BJW4-F1
#
_entry.id   AF-A0A5C9BJW4-F1
#
_cell.length_a   1.000
_cell.length_b   1.000
_cell.length_c   1.000
_cell.angle_alpha   90.00
_cell.angle_beta   90.00
_cell.angle_gamma   90.00
#
_symmetry.space_group_name_H-M   'P 1'
#
loop_
_entity.id
_entity.type
_entity.pdbx_description
1 polymer ?
#
loop_
_entity_poly.entity_id
_entity_poly.type
_entity_poly.pdbx_seq_one_letter_code
_entity_poly.pdbx_strand_id
1 'polypeptide(L)'
;MIELCQAQIGQPVYHVKEPDAPDLYALVSFNSGQADPELDAMTVMVASEQEYEEVSKTILTGRAGLLAWYVENVGYSPDEDIGGLTPIDELIDRVASHLLLRTRETVAAS
;
A
#
# COMPACT_ATOMS: atom_id res chain seq x y z
N MET A 1 6.19 9.73 -5.27
CA MET A 1 7.58 10.01 -4.83
C MET A 1 7.76 9.30 -3.51
N ILE A 2 8.61 8.27 -3.46
CA ILE A 2 8.82 7.49 -2.23
C ILE A 2 9.99 8.11 -1.46
N GLU A 3 9.77 8.49 -0.21
CA GLU A 3 10.83 8.87 0.73
C GLU A 3 11.14 7.69 1.66
N LEU A 4 12.40 7.28 1.71
CA LEU A 4 12.88 6.19 2.58
C LEU A 4 13.21 6.75 3.98
N CYS A 5 12.41 6.38 4.99
CA CYS A 5 12.71 6.66 6.41
C CYS A 5 13.41 5.45 7.06
N GLN A 6 14.38 5.71 7.94
CA GLN A 6 15.09 4.66 8.69
C GLN A 6 14.12 3.86 9.56
N ALA A 7 13.94 2.56 9.27
CA ALA A 7 12.93 1.72 9.90
C ALA A 7 13.27 1.35 11.37
N GLN A 8 12.51 1.89 12.33
CA GLN A 8 12.32 1.24 13.64
C GLN A 8 11.14 0.26 13.56
N ILE A 9 11.11 -0.77 14.41
CA ILE A 9 10.01 -1.76 14.44
C ILE A 9 8.66 -1.04 14.62
N GLY A 10 7.71 -1.30 13.72
CA GLY A 10 6.40 -0.65 13.73
C GLY A 10 6.37 0.78 13.15
N GLN A 11 7.50 1.31 12.67
CA GLN A 11 7.50 2.54 11.89
C GLN A 11 7.14 2.27 10.42
N PRO A 12 6.43 3.21 9.78
CA PRO A 12 6.16 3.11 8.36
C PRO A 12 7.46 3.16 7.56
N VAL A 13 7.64 2.16 6.71
CA VAL A 13 8.76 2.03 5.78
C VAL A 13 8.45 2.77 4.48
N TYR A 14 7.18 2.76 4.07
CA TYR A 14 6.71 3.50 2.90
C TYR A 14 5.62 4.49 3.30
N HIS A 15 5.71 5.68 2.71
CA HIS A 15 4.68 6.70 2.73
C HIS A 15 4.24 6.96 1.29
N VAL A 16 2.99 6.64 0.99
CA VAL A 16 2.43 6.68 -0.37
C VAL A 16 1.33 7.74 -0.42
N LYS A 17 1.38 8.56 -1.47
CA LYS A 17 0.37 9.57 -1.79
C LYS A 17 -0.13 9.34 -3.21
N GLU A 18 -1.41 9.58 -3.42
CA GLU A 18 -2.07 9.43 -4.72
C GLU A 18 -2.67 10.79 -5.14
N PRO A 19 -2.21 11.38 -6.27
CA PRO A 19 -2.71 12.66 -6.76
C PRO A 19 -4.23 12.77 -6.96
N ASP A 20 -4.91 11.65 -7.23
CA ASP A 20 -6.38 11.62 -7.34
C ASP A 20 -7.07 11.44 -5.98
N ALA A 21 -6.31 11.14 -4.91
CA ALA A 21 -6.77 11.09 -3.51
C ALA A 21 -5.94 12.00 -2.56
N PRO A 22 -5.79 13.32 -2.83
CA PRO A 22 -4.94 14.24 -2.06
C PRO A 22 -5.31 14.44 -0.60
N ASP A 23 -6.50 14.02 -0.20
CA ASP A 23 -7.01 14.09 1.17
C ASP A 23 -6.62 12.87 2.03
N LEU A 24 -6.00 11.86 1.42
CA LEU A 24 -5.59 10.63 2.06
C LEU A 24 -4.10 10.34 1.80
N TYR A 25 -3.48 9.61 2.73
CA TYR A 25 -2.16 9.02 2.55
C TYR A 25 -2.12 7.60 3.10
N ALA A 26 -1.23 6.77 2.57
CA ALA A 26 -1.02 5.41 3.03
C ALA A 26 0.34 5.26 3.69
N LEU A 27 0.35 4.57 4.83
CA LEU A 27 1.54 4.18 5.56
C LEU A 27 1.67 2.66 5.52
N VAL A 28 2.80 2.18 5.01
CA VAL A 28 3.10 0.75 4.94
C VAL A 28 4.15 0.42 5.99
N SER A 29 3.80 -0.44 6.94
CA SER A 29 4.67 -0.87 8.03
C SER A 29 4.78 -2.39 8.08
N PHE A 30 5.87 -2.87 8.66
CA PHE A 30 6.13 -4.28 8.85
C PHE A 30 6.26 -4.59 10.34
N ASN A 31 5.94 -5.83 10.72
CA ASN A 31 5.96 -6.28 12.11
C ASN A 31 7.39 -6.41 12.68
N SER A 32 8.42 -6.43 11.83
CA SER A 32 9.82 -6.60 12.23
C SER A 32 10.72 -5.56 11.54
N GLY A 33 11.89 -5.28 12.13
CA GLY A 33 12.87 -4.34 11.58
C GLY A 33 13.78 -4.94 10.49
N GLN A 34 13.63 -6.24 10.20
CA GLN A 34 14.30 -6.96 9.12
C GLN A 34 13.24 -7.64 8.26
N ALA A 35 12.24 -6.87 7.83
CA ALA A 35 11.16 -7.42 7.03
C ALA A 35 11.59 -7.62 5.58
N ASP A 36 11.29 -8.79 5.04
CA ASP A 36 11.37 -9.09 3.62
C ASP A 36 10.00 -8.81 2.98
N PRO A 37 9.83 -7.71 2.21
CA PRO A 37 8.54 -7.37 1.61
C PRO A 37 8.03 -8.39 0.59
N GLU A 38 8.89 -9.29 0.11
CA GLU A 38 8.50 -10.37 -0.78
C GLU A 38 7.73 -11.48 -0.04
N LEU A 39 7.96 -11.65 1.27
CA LEU A 39 7.48 -12.79 2.05
C LEU A 39 6.66 -12.40 3.30
N ASP A 40 7.04 -11.32 3.96
CA ASP A 40 6.51 -10.93 5.27
C ASP A 40 5.17 -10.22 5.18
N ALA A 41 4.43 -10.29 6.29
CA ALA A 41 3.20 -9.53 6.47
C ALA A 41 3.50 -8.03 6.60
N MET A 42 2.80 -7.24 5.79
CA MET A 42 2.78 -5.79 5.84
C MET A 42 1.39 -5.28 6.19
N THR A 43 1.36 -4.17 6.91
CA THR A 43 0.15 -3.43 7.22
C THR A 43 0.14 -2.17 6.36
N VAL A 44 -0.91 -2.01 5.55
CA VAL A 44 -1.20 -0.77 4.82
C VAL A 44 -2.30 -0.04 5.59
N MET A 45 -1.97 1.09 6.20
CA MET A 45 -2.90 1.96 6.91
C MET A 45 -3.18 3.19 6.06
N VAL A 46 -4.45 3.46 5.76
CA VAL A 46 -4.90 4.69 5.11
C VAL A 46 -5.36 5.67 6.17
N ALA A 47 -4.87 6.90 6.10
CA ALA A 47 -5.21 7.96 7.03
C ALA A 47 -5.59 9.26 6.32
N SER A 48 -6.36 10.10 7.00
CA SER A 48 -6.74 11.44 6.53
C SER A 48 -5.58 12.42 6.69
N GLU A 49 -5.26 13.19 5.63
CA GLU A 49 -4.27 14.27 5.69
C GLU A 49 -4.72 15.43 6.60
N GLN A 50 -6.03 15.61 6.81
CA GLN A 50 -6.55 16.73 7.59
C GLN A 50 -6.55 16.45 9.09
N GLU A 51 -7.01 15.25 9.47
CA GLU A 51 -7.28 14.89 10.86
C GLU A 51 -6.21 13.93 11.41
N TYR A 52 -5.36 13.37 10.54
CA TYR A 52 -4.36 12.34 10.87
C TYR A 52 -4.99 11.10 11.53
N GLU A 53 -6.28 10.85 11.24
CA GLU A 53 -7.03 9.72 11.75
C GLU A 53 -6.95 8.52 10.79
N GLU A 54 -6.90 7.30 11.34
CA GLU A 54 -6.98 6.06 10.59
C GLU A 54 -8.38 5.93 9.96
N VAL A 55 -8.42 5.85 8.63
CA VAL A 55 -9.66 5.65 7.87
C VAL A 55 -9.86 4.18 7.56
N SER A 56 -8.79 3.48 7.19
CA SER A 56 -8.85 2.05 6.89
C SER A 56 -7.50 1.37 7.11
N LYS A 57 -7.55 0.04 7.27
CA LYS A 57 -6.37 -0.78 7.51
C LYS A 57 -6.50 -2.12 6.80
N THR A 58 -5.46 -2.48 6.05
CA THR A 58 -5.38 -3.72 5.29
C THR A 58 -4.09 -4.45 5.62
N ILE A 59 -4.15 -5.77 5.82
CA ILE A 59 -2.97 -6.62 6.03
C ILE A 59 -2.77 -7.46 4.78
N LEU A 60 -1.57 -7.40 4.22
CA LEU A 60 -1.17 -8.15 3.03
C LEU A 60 0.10 -8.96 3.35
N THR A 61 0.25 -10.14 2.77
CA THR A 61 1.38 -11.03 3.06
C THR A 61 2.25 -11.20 1.81
N GLY A 62 3.42 -10.57 1.82
CA GLY A 62 4.41 -10.66 0.75
C GLY A 62 3.89 -10.26 -0.63
N ARG A 63 4.65 -10.61 -1.66
CA ARG A 63 4.26 -10.45 -3.07
C ARG A 63 2.96 -11.17 -3.40
N ALA A 64 2.78 -12.38 -2.88
CA ALA A 64 1.60 -13.20 -3.17
C ALA A 64 0.31 -12.49 -2.72
N GLY A 65 0.31 -11.89 -1.53
CA GLY A 65 -0.82 -11.12 -1.02
C GLY A 65 -1.07 -9.84 -1.81
N LEU A 66 0.01 -9.12 -2.18
CA LEU A 66 -0.09 -7.92 -3.02
C LEU A 66 -0.70 -8.22 -4.39
N LEU A 67 -0.19 -9.26 -5.09
CA LEU A 67 -0.71 -9.67 -6.39
C LEU A 67 -2.15 -10.18 -6.30
N ALA A 68 -2.47 -11.00 -5.30
CA ALA A 68 -3.83 -11.50 -5.09
C ALA A 68 -4.81 -10.34 -4.89
N TRP A 69 -4.46 -9.38 -4.03
CA TRP A 69 -5.27 -8.18 -3.82
C TRP A 69 -5.43 -7.37 -5.11
N TYR A 70 -4.34 -7.16 -5.85
CA TYR A 70 -4.36 -6.37 -7.09
C TYR A 70 -5.24 -7.04 -8.16
N VAL A 71 -5.13 -8.35 -8.34
CA VAL A 71 -5.95 -9.11 -9.28
C VAL A 71 -7.42 -9.07 -8.88
N GLU A 72 -7.73 -9.29 -7.61
CA GLU A 72 -9.11 -9.28 -7.10
C GLU A 72 -9.79 -7.92 -7.28
N ASN A 73 -9.04 -6.84 -7.08
CA ASN A 73 -9.59 -5.49 -7.07
C ASN A 73 -9.48 -4.80 -8.45
N VAL A 74 -8.35 -4.90 -9.12
CA VAL A 74 -8.05 -4.20 -10.37
C VAL A 74 -8.33 -5.07 -11.61
N GLY A 75 -8.24 -6.40 -11.48
CA GLY A 75 -8.67 -7.35 -12.51
C GLY A 75 -7.58 -7.92 -13.43
N TYR A 76 -6.29 -7.62 -13.17
CA TYR A 76 -5.16 -8.21 -13.91
C TYR A 76 -3.93 -8.32 -13.02
N SER A 77 -2.92 -9.10 -13.45
CA SER A 77 -1.64 -9.23 -12.73
C SER A 77 -0.63 -8.20 -13.22
N PRO A 78 -0.06 -7.36 -12.34
CA PRO A 78 1.04 -6.44 -12.69
C PRO A 78 2.24 -7.14 -13.33
N ASP A 79 2.54 -8.37 -12.90
CA ASP A 79 3.67 -9.14 -13.43
C ASP A 79 3.43 -9.62 -14.87
N GLU A 80 2.17 -9.89 -15.23
CA GLU A 80 1.80 -10.29 -16.60
C GLU A 80 1.84 -9.10 -17.56
N ASP A 81 1.49 -7.90 -17.08
CA ASP A 81 1.47 -6.66 -17.87
C ASP A 81 2.86 -6.28 -18.38
N ILE A 82 3.88 -6.39 -17.53
CA ILE A 82 5.27 -6.08 -17.89
C ILE A 82 6.05 -7.29 -18.45
N GLY A 83 5.44 -8.48 -18.45
CA GLY A 83 6.08 -9.73 -18.89
C GLY A 83 7.23 -10.19 -17.97
N GLY A 84 7.15 -9.87 -16.67
CA GLY A 84 8.22 -10.13 -15.70
C GLY A 84 7.82 -9.76 -14.27
N LEU A 85 8.71 -9.98 -13.30
CA LEU A 85 8.43 -9.64 -11.91
C LEU A 85 8.48 -8.13 -11.71
N THR A 86 7.35 -7.54 -11.33
CA THR A 86 7.26 -6.13 -10.92
C THR A 86 8.15 -5.92 -9.70
N PRO A 87 9.03 -4.91 -9.66
CA PRO A 87 9.80 -4.61 -8.47
C PRO A 87 8.90 -4.49 -7.23
N ILE A 88 9.33 -5.05 -6.09
CA ILE A 88 8.46 -5.14 -4.91
C ILE A 88 8.00 -3.77 -4.41
N ASP A 89 8.87 -2.76 -4.47
CA ASP A 89 8.55 -1.38 -4.10
C ASP A 89 7.47 -0.78 -5.03
N GLU A 90 7.55 -1.06 -6.33
CA GLU A 90 6.55 -0.63 -7.31
C GLU A 90 5.21 -1.35 -7.11
N LEU A 91 5.24 -2.65 -6.77
CA LEU A 91 4.04 -3.42 -6.49
C LEU A 91 3.34 -2.89 -5.23
N ILE A 92 4.10 -2.57 -4.17
CA ILE A 92 3.59 -1.94 -2.94
C ILE A 92 2.96 -0.58 -3.26
N ASP A 93 3.67 0.28 -4.02
CA ASP A 93 3.19 1.62 -4.41
C ASP A 93 1.87 1.54 -5.20
N ARG A 94 1.80 0.63 -6.18
CA ARG A 94 0.59 0.38 -6.96
C ARG A 94 -0.58 -0.06 -6.07
N VAL A 95 -0.39 -1.06 -5.21
CA VAL A 95 -1.46 -1.55 -4.32
C VAL A 95 -1.91 -0.46 -3.34
N ALA A 96 -0.97 0.26 -2.73
CA ALA A 96 -1.28 1.36 -1.81
C ALA A 96 -2.05 2.49 -2.49
N SER A 97 -1.67 2.86 -3.72
CA SER A 97 -2.36 3.89 -4.51
C SER A 97 -3.80 3.46 -4.82
N HIS A 98 -4.04 2.22 -5.23
CA HIS A 98 -5.39 1.73 -5.44
C HIS A 98 -6.23 1.63 -4.16
N LEU A 99 -5.61 1.33 -3.01
CA LEU A 99 -6.28 1.38 -1.70
C LEU A 99 -6.73 2.80 -1.36
N LEU A 100 -5.92 3.82 -1.67
CA LEU A 100 -6.27 5.23 -1.49
C LEU A 100 -7.47 5.63 -2.35
N LEU A 101 -7.44 5.30 -3.64
CA LEU A 101 -8.54 5.60 -4.57
C LEU A 101 -9.87 5.00 -4.11
N ARG A 102 -9.86 3.71 -3.73
CA ARG A 102 -11.06 3.01 -3.27
C ARG A 102 -11.59 3.52 -1.94
N THR A 103 -10.68 3.83 -1.01
CA THR A 103 -11.06 4.41 0.28
C THR A 103 -11.71 5.76 0.07
N ARG A 104 -11.15 6.61 -0.81
CA ARG A 104 -11.75 7.89 -1.17
C ARG A 104 -13.12 7.75 -1.80
N GLU A 105 -13.30 6.82 -2.74
CA GLU A 105 -14.61 6.54 -3.34
C GLU A 105 -15.65 6.14 -2.27
N THR A 106 -15.24 5.37 -1.28
CA THR A 106 -16.10 4.93 -0.17
C THR A 106 -16.47 6.10 0.76
N VAL A 107 -15.49 6.94 1.11
CA VAL A 107 -15.71 8.14 1.95
C VAL A 107 -16.60 9.15 1.23
N ALA A 108 -16.39 9.38 -0.08
CA ALA A 108 -17.19 10.31 -0.88
C ALA A 108 -18.64 9.83 -1.09
N ALA A 109 -18.91 8.53 -0.96
CA ALA A 109 -20.24 7.94 -1.06
C ALA A 109 -21.00 7.89 0.28
N SER A 110 -20.33 8.23 1.39
CA SER A 110 -20.88 8.20 2.75
C SER A 110 -21.44 9.56 3.16
#